data_AF-A0A653K316-F1
#
_entry.id   AF-A0A653K316-F1
#
_cell.length_a   1.000
_cell.length_b   1.000
_cell.length_c   1.000
_cell.angle_alpha   90.00
_cell.angle_beta   90.00
_cell.angle_gamma   90.00
#
_symmetry.space_group_name_H-M   'P 1'
#
loop_
_entity.id
_entity.type
_entity.pdbx_description
1 polymer ?
#
loop_
_entity_poly.entity_id
_entity_poly.type
_entity_poly.pdbx_seq_one_letter_code
_entity_poly.pdbx_strand_id
1 'polypeptide(L)'
;MIGKVFNLFIVSLSFGCTGIIYAQTPHVCGAGPGPNEVQAGMHPGGAGVAPTPLCYWVNGATGNMDEPRMPIDEESYRLGKEIMKQNSLTTQPRGYWKKTWGAIAEDRKKGILGYSTGITSLRHAKKIAREDCRQKGGSCGSMMFAYLDECAVVVAGNNQKNIMESASDIDFAFNTALNKCKAGATDCRIYYSNCTKPKFIESK
;
A
#
# COMPACT_ATOMS: atom_id res chain seq x y z
N MET A 1 -51.41 -43.38 -2.53
CA MET A 1 -51.54 -44.08 -3.82
C MET A 1 -52.20 -43.08 -4.76
N ILE A 2 -51.76 -42.66 -5.94
CA ILE A 2 -50.74 -42.95 -6.98
C ILE A 2 -50.68 -41.59 -7.73
N GLY A 3 -49.57 -40.97 -8.13
CA GLY A 3 -48.50 -41.48 -8.98
C GLY A 3 -48.43 -40.63 -10.27
N LYS A 4 -47.33 -39.86 -10.37
CA LYS A 4 -46.65 -39.19 -11.49
C LYS A 4 -47.02 -39.58 -12.95
N VAL A 5 -46.96 -38.59 -13.85
CA VAL A 5 -46.40 -38.64 -15.25
C VAL A 5 -45.98 -37.18 -15.64
N PHE A 6 -44.71 -36.71 -15.58
CA PHE A 6 -43.66 -36.64 -16.64
C PHE A 6 -44.22 -36.35 -18.06
N ASN A 7 -43.76 -35.43 -18.93
CA ASN A 7 -42.46 -34.83 -19.19
C ASN A 7 -42.62 -33.72 -20.28
N LEU A 8 -41.57 -32.91 -20.50
CA LEU A 8 -41.08 -32.33 -21.78
C LEU A 8 -40.93 -30.78 -21.90
N PHE A 9 -39.67 -30.35 -21.74
CA PHE A 9 -38.89 -29.30 -22.41
C PHE A 9 -39.57 -28.02 -22.93
N ILE A 10 -39.19 -26.86 -22.35
CA ILE A 10 -38.64 -25.72 -23.10
C ILE A 10 -37.47 -25.11 -22.31
N VAL A 11 -36.28 -25.17 -22.91
CA VAL A 11 -35.10 -24.40 -22.55
C VAL A 11 -35.38 -22.94 -22.88
N SER A 12 -35.30 -22.04 -21.89
CA SER A 12 -35.14 -20.61 -22.13
C SER A 12 -33.89 -20.12 -21.40
N LEU A 13 -32.81 -20.04 -22.18
CA LEU A 13 -31.67 -19.16 -21.96
C LEU A 13 -32.18 -17.72 -21.83
N SER A 14 -31.73 -16.99 -20.80
CA SER A 14 -31.39 -15.56 -20.88
C SER A 14 -30.97 -14.98 -19.52
N PHE A 15 -29.69 -14.57 -19.46
CA PHE A 15 -29.12 -13.50 -18.63
C PHE A 15 -29.17 -13.64 -17.09
N GLY A 16 -28.29 -14.51 -16.57
CA GLY A 16 -27.74 -14.36 -15.21
C GLY A 16 -26.22 -14.15 -15.33
N CYS A 17 -25.73 -13.00 -14.87
CA CYS A 17 -24.35 -12.55 -15.01
C CYS A 17 -23.31 -13.58 -14.52
N THR A 18 -22.72 -14.34 -15.44
CA THR A 18 -21.40 -14.96 -15.24
C THR A 18 -20.33 -13.88 -15.40
N GLY A 19 -20.18 -13.06 -14.36
CA GLY A 19 -18.99 -12.22 -14.19
C GLY A 19 -17.82 -13.11 -13.81
N ILE A 20 -17.10 -13.62 -14.81
CA ILE A 20 -15.74 -14.09 -14.62
C ILE A 20 -14.94 -12.87 -14.17
N ILE A 21 -14.53 -12.84 -12.89
CA ILE A 21 -13.57 -11.88 -12.38
C ILE A 21 -12.25 -12.22 -13.10
N TYR A 22 -11.98 -11.55 -14.22
CA TYR A 22 -10.62 -11.44 -14.71
C TYR A 22 -9.86 -10.68 -13.63
N ALA A 23 -9.17 -11.42 -12.77
CA ALA A 23 -8.06 -10.88 -12.01
C ALA A 23 -7.09 -10.31 -13.05
N GLN A 24 -7.10 -8.99 -13.22
CA GLN A 24 -6.04 -8.30 -13.93
C GLN A 24 -4.74 -8.71 -13.23
N THR A 25 -3.96 -9.53 -13.91
CA THR A 25 -2.59 -9.84 -13.51
C THR A 25 -1.89 -8.52 -13.25
N PRO A 26 -1.38 -8.24 -12.04
CA PRO A 26 -0.63 -7.02 -11.81
C PRO A 26 0.60 -7.07 -12.73
N HIS A 27 0.65 -6.16 -13.69
CA HIS A 27 1.83 -5.94 -14.51
C HIS A 27 2.97 -5.51 -13.59
N VAL A 28 3.89 -6.44 -13.31
CA VAL A 28 5.16 -6.10 -12.66
C VAL A 28 6.03 -5.47 -13.74
N CYS A 29 6.28 -4.17 -13.63
CA CYS A 29 7.30 -3.51 -14.44
C CYS A 29 8.66 -4.13 -14.11
N GLY A 30 9.19 -4.95 -15.03
CA GLY A 30 10.55 -5.44 -14.96
C GLY A 30 11.51 -4.29 -15.25
N ALA A 31 12.48 -4.09 -14.35
CA ALA A 31 13.43 -2.97 -14.25
C ALA A 31 12.81 -1.69 -13.68
N GLY A 32 13.40 -1.22 -12.58
CA GLY A 32 13.01 0.03 -11.91
C GLY A 32 13.28 1.28 -12.75
N PRO A 33 12.91 2.46 -12.24
CA PRO A 33 12.92 3.70 -13.01
C PRO A 33 14.32 4.06 -13.52
N GLY A 34 14.37 4.51 -14.78
CA GLY A 34 15.59 5.04 -15.39
C GLY A 34 15.99 6.40 -14.78
N PRO A 35 17.19 6.93 -15.11
CA PRO A 35 17.59 8.25 -14.66
C PRO A 35 16.60 9.31 -15.17
N ASN A 36 16.06 10.11 -14.24
CA ASN A 36 15.01 11.13 -14.39
C ASN A 36 13.54 10.64 -14.37
N GLU A 37 13.28 9.40 -13.97
CA GLU A 37 11.91 8.91 -13.74
C GLU A 37 11.56 8.93 -12.24
N VAL A 38 10.47 9.64 -11.89
CA VAL A 38 9.92 9.67 -10.54
C VAL A 38 8.83 8.61 -10.43
N GLN A 39 9.07 7.60 -9.58
CA GLN A 39 8.10 6.55 -9.33
C GLN A 39 6.97 7.10 -8.43
N ALA A 40 5.84 7.45 -9.05
CA ALA A 40 4.63 7.85 -8.34
C ALA A 40 3.99 6.59 -7.73
N GLY A 41 4.26 6.34 -6.45
CA GLY A 41 3.60 5.28 -5.69
C GLY A 41 2.11 5.56 -5.52
N MET A 42 1.28 4.52 -5.63
CA MET A 42 -0.13 4.55 -5.27
C MET A 42 -0.28 4.92 -3.78
N HIS A 43 -0.61 6.18 -3.51
CA HIS A 43 -1.26 6.61 -2.27
C HIS A 43 -2.36 7.62 -2.61
N PRO A 44 -3.54 7.53 -1.95
CA PRO A 44 -4.55 8.57 -2.05
C PRO A 44 -4.11 9.74 -1.15
N GLY A 45 -3.69 10.84 -1.77
CA GLY A 45 -3.53 12.11 -1.05
C GLY A 45 -2.31 12.92 -1.47
N GLY A 46 -2.53 13.86 -2.40
CA GLY A 46 -1.62 14.96 -2.69
C GLY A 46 -1.99 15.65 -4.00
N ALA A 47 -2.23 16.96 -3.95
CA ALA A 47 -2.53 17.76 -5.13
C ALA A 47 -1.35 17.67 -6.13
N GLY A 48 -1.65 17.20 -7.35
CA GLY A 48 -0.67 17.00 -8.42
C GLY A 48 -0.69 15.63 -9.10
N VAL A 49 -1.56 14.70 -8.70
CA VAL A 49 -1.66 13.39 -9.36
C VAL A 49 -2.67 13.41 -10.51
N ALA A 50 -2.19 13.19 -11.74
CA ALA A 50 -3.05 12.85 -12.87
C ALA A 50 -3.67 11.46 -12.64
N PRO A 51 -5.00 11.28 -12.79
CA PRO A 51 -5.62 9.97 -12.69
C PRO A 51 -5.54 9.26 -14.04
N THR A 52 -4.41 8.64 -14.37
CA THR A 52 -4.27 7.49 -15.30
C THR A 52 -2.77 7.19 -15.55
N PRO A 53 -2.37 5.93 -15.76
CA PRO A 53 -1.00 5.65 -16.17
C PRO A 53 -0.82 6.13 -17.61
N LEU A 54 -0.09 7.22 -17.82
CA LEU A 54 0.54 7.48 -19.12
C LEU A 54 1.76 6.55 -19.25
N CYS A 55 1.51 5.25 -19.33
CA CYS A 55 2.49 4.31 -19.88
C CYS A 55 2.49 4.50 -21.40
N TYR A 56 3.17 5.53 -21.89
CA TYR A 56 3.57 5.54 -23.29
C TYR A 56 4.88 4.76 -23.39
N TRP A 57 4.87 3.69 -24.18
CA TRP A 57 6.07 2.91 -24.48
C TRP A 57 7.09 3.79 -25.21
N VAL A 58 8.12 4.26 -24.50
CA VAL A 58 9.38 4.66 -25.14
C VAL A 58 10.17 3.38 -25.33
N ASN A 59 9.83 2.61 -26.38
CA ASN A 59 10.73 1.77 -27.18
C ASN A 59 9.91 0.75 -28.02
N GLY A 60 9.63 1.14 -29.27
CA GLY A 60 9.76 0.21 -30.41
C GLY A 60 8.80 -0.97 -30.53
N ALA A 61 7.52 -0.86 -30.17
CA ALA A 61 6.51 -1.80 -30.66
C ALA A 61 6.01 -1.33 -32.05
N THR A 62 6.47 -1.99 -33.10
CA THR A 62 5.93 -1.85 -34.47
C THR A 62 4.57 -2.52 -34.57
N GLY A 63 3.56 -1.95 -33.92
CA GLY A 63 2.15 -2.19 -34.25
C GLY A 63 1.69 -1.02 -35.12
N ASN A 64 1.06 -1.30 -36.25
CA ASN A 64 0.49 -0.29 -37.15
C ASN A 64 -0.37 0.70 -36.35
N MET A 65 0.16 1.90 -36.14
CA MET A 65 -0.57 3.06 -35.65
C MET A 65 -1.01 3.87 -36.87
N ASP A 66 -2.13 3.47 -37.47
CA ASP A 66 -2.81 4.25 -38.52
C ASP A 66 -3.67 5.39 -37.92
N GLU A 67 -3.42 5.77 -36.66
CA GLU A 67 -3.97 6.99 -36.09
C GLU A 67 -2.87 8.06 -36.13
N PRO A 68 -3.05 9.14 -36.92
CA PRO A 68 -2.09 10.23 -36.91
C PRO A 68 -2.05 10.80 -35.50
N ARG A 69 -0.87 10.83 -34.88
CA ARG A 69 -0.63 11.61 -33.66
C ARG A 69 -1.26 12.98 -33.91
N MET A 70 -2.28 13.34 -33.13
CA MET A 70 -2.82 14.68 -33.19
C MET A 70 -1.63 15.65 -33.06
N PRO A 71 -1.38 16.50 -34.06
CA PRO A 71 -0.36 17.52 -33.93
C PRO A 71 -0.74 18.34 -32.69
N ILE A 72 0.20 18.53 -31.77
CA ILE A 72 0.04 19.59 -30.80
C ILE A 72 -0.16 20.87 -31.62
N ASP A 73 -1.35 21.45 -31.57
CA ASP A 73 -1.59 22.69 -32.28
C ASP A 73 -0.71 23.79 -31.67
N GLU A 74 -0.35 24.78 -32.48
CA GLU A 74 0.63 25.79 -32.09
C GLU A 74 0.13 26.65 -30.91
N GLU A 75 -1.19 26.68 -30.69
CA GLU A 75 -1.83 27.31 -29.55
C GLU A 75 -1.62 26.49 -28.27
N SER A 76 -1.80 25.17 -28.30
CA SER A 76 -1.47 24.24 -27.22
C SER A 76 0.02 24.30 -26.82
N TYR A 77 0.92 24.40 -27.80
CA TYR A 77 2.36 24.55 -27.53
C TYR A 77 2.70 25.89 -26.87
N ARG A 78 2.06 26.99 -27.31
CA ARG A 78 2.22 28.32 -26.71
C ARG A 78 1.66 28.36 -25.29
N LEU A 79 0.46 27.83 -25.09
CA LEU A 79 -0.18 27.75 -23.77
C LEU A 79 0.69 26.94 -22.79
N GLY A 80 1.25 25.80 -23.23
CA GLY A 80 2.19 25.02 -22.42
C GLY A 80 3.45 25.81 -22.02
N LYS A 81 4.03 26.60 -22.94
CA LYS A 81 5.17 27.47 -22.63
C LYS A 81 4.82 28.60 -21.67
N GLU A 82 3.64 29.21 -21.81
CA GLU A 82 3.17 30.27 -20.90
C GLU A 82 2.88 29.73 -19.50
N ILE A 83 2.24 28.57 -19.39
CA ILE A 83 2.02 27.88 -18.12
C ILE A 83 3.37 27.55 -17.45
N MET A 84 4.36 27.04 -18.20
CA MET A 84 5.69 26.77 -17.65
C MET A 84 6.43 28.04 -17.20
N LYS A 85 6.26 29.15 -17.93
CA LYS A 85 6.83 30.45 -17.57
C LYS A 85 6.15 31.08 -16.35
N GLN A 86 4.86 30.82 -16.15
CA GLN A 86 4.11 31.26 -14.97
C GLN A 86 4.38 30.35 -13.76
N ASN A 87 4.56 29.04 -13.98
CA ASN A 87 4.86 28.07 -12.93
C ASN A 87 6.32 28.14 -12.43
N SER A 88 7.17 28.97 -13.06
CA SER A 88 8.46 29.37 -12.51
C SER A 88 8.37 30.56 -11.54
N LEU A 89 7.21 31.24 -11.50
CA LEU A 89 6.88 32.32 -10.56
C LEU A 89 6.07 31.81 -9.35
N THR A 90 5.43 30.64 -9.45
CA THR A 90 4.91 29.93 -8.28
C THR A 90 6.09 29.28 -7.56
N THR A 91 6.30 29.67 -6.30
CA THR A 91 7.23 29.03 -5.40
C THR A 91 6.75 27.60 -5.15
N GLN A 92 7.18 26.66 -6.01
CA GLN A 92 7.13 25.24 -5.71
C GLN A 92 7.69 25.07 -4.30
N PRO A 93 6.97 24.43 -3.36
CA PRO A 93 7.49 24.20 -2.02
C PRO A 93 8.80 23.43 -2.18
N ARG A 94 9.93 24.11 -1.97
CA ARG A 94 11.22 23.46 -2.01
C ARG A 94 11.28 22.57 -0.77
N GLY A 95 11.52 21.28 -0.97
CA GLY A 95 11.53 20.32 0.11
C GLY A 95 11.76 18.90 -0.38
N TYR A 96 11.81 17.97 0.56
CA TYR A 96 12.03 16.56 0.28
C TYR A 96 11.19 15.68 1.20
N TRP A 97 10.77 14.53 0.68
CA TRP A 97 10.09 13.51 1.48
C TRP A 97 11.11 12.77 2.35
N LYS A 98 10.88 12.78 3.66
CA LYS A 98 11.67 12.03 4.63
C LYS A 98 10.90 10.81 5.10
N LYS A 99 11.53 9.65 4.94
CA LYS A 99 11.01 8.37 5.42
C LYS A 99 10.78 8.38 6.92
N THR A 100 9.80 7.60 7.35
CA THR A 100 9.43 7.46 8.76
C THR A 100 9.36 6.00 9.18
N TRP A 101 9.69 5.77 10.43
CA TRP A 101 9.76 4.47 11.06
C TRP A 101 8.68 4.35 12.12
N GLY A 102 8.10 3.16 12.20
CA GLY A 102 7.46 2.67 13.41
C GLY A 102 8.23 1.49 14.00
N ALA A 103 7.93 1.18 15.25
CA ALA A 103 8.50 0.03 15.93
C ALA A 103 7.55 -0.52 16.99
N ILE A 104 7.66 -1.83 17.24
CA ILE A 104 6.92 -2.58 18.24
C ILE A 104 7.93 -3.32 19.10
N ALA A 105 7.84 -3.16 20.42
CA ALA A 105 8.62 -3.87 21.41
C ALA A 105 7.72 -4.89 22.12
N GLU A 106 8.24 -6.08 22.40
CA GLU A 106 7.46 -7.16 23.03
C GLU A 106 8.15 -7.73 24.27
N ASP A 107 7.39 -7.83 25.36
CA ASP A 107 7.66 -8.78 26.44
C ASP A 107 6.70 -9.97 26.32
N ARG A 108 7.19 -11.05 25.69
CA ARG A 108 6.39 -12.27 25.45
C ARG A 108 5.87 -12.93 26.71
N LYS A 109 6.65 -12.91 27.78
CA LYS A 109 6.27 -13.60 29.02
C LYS A 109 5.09 -12.92 29.70
N LYS A 110 5.02 -11.60 29.58
CA LYS A 110 3.97 -10.78 30.19
C LYS A 110 2.85 -10.37 29.22
N GLY A 111 3.01 -10.62 27.92
CA GLY A 111 2.05 -10.18 26.91
C GLY A 111 2.00 -8.66 26.75
N ILE A 112 3.08 -7.96 27.07
CA ILE A 112 3.13 -6.48 27.05
C ILE A 112 3.77 -6.02 25.74
N LEU A 113 3.13 -5.04 25.11
CA LEU A 113 3.61 -4.41 23.88
C LEU A 113 3.78 -2.91 24.06
N GLY A 114 4.86 -2.38 23.47
CA GLY A 114 5.06 -0.94 23.30
C GLY A 114 5.31 -0.55 21.86
N TYR A 115 5.00 0.70 21.52
CA TYR A 115 4.87 1.14 20.14
C TYR A 115 5.54 2.49 19.87
N SER A 116 5.86 2.74 18.62
CA SER A 116 6.22 4.06 18.09
C SER A 116 5.79 4.15 16.62
N THR A 117 5.47 5.35 16.16
CA THR A 117 5.06 5.63 14.76
C THR A 117 5.53 7.02 14.34
N GLY A 118 5.77 7.23 13.04
CA GLY A 118 6.08 8.54 12.47
C GLY A 118 7.46 9.10 12.85
N ILE A 119 8.40 8.25 13.26
CA ILE A 119 9.72 8.65 13.77
C ILE A 119 10.76 8.62 12.65
N THR A 120 11.49 9.72 12.43
CA THR A 120 12.43 9.84 11.30
C THR A 120 13.76 9.09 11.49
N SER A 121 13.90 8.30 12.56
CA SER A 121 15.09 7.52 12.88
C SER A 121 14.70 6.15 13.46
N LEU A 122 15.18 5.08 12.83
CA LEU A 122 15.00 3.70 13.31
C LEU A 122 15.44 3.51 14.76
N ARG A 123 16.62 4.04 15.13
CA ARG A 123 17.15 3.92 16.50
C ARG A 123 16.21 4.59 17.50
N HIS A 124 15.67 5.76 17.15
CA HIS A 124 14.76 6.47 18.02
C HIS A 124 13.39 5.77 18.10
N ALA A 125 12.86 5.25 16.99
CA ALA A 125 11.64 4.46 16.97
C ALA A 125 11.74 3.26 17.92
N LYS A 126 12.80 2.46 17.78
CA LYS A 126 13.05 1.31 18.68
C LYS A 126 13.20 1.72 20.14
N LYS A 127 13.83 2.86 20.43
CA LYS A 127 13.97 3.38 21.80
C LYS A 127 12.60 3.76 22.38
N ILE A 128 11.76 4.48 21.64
CA ILE A 128 10.44 4.90 22.08
C ILE A 128 9.54 3.69 22.32
N ALA A 129 9.48 2.75 21.37
CA ALA A 129 8.66 1.54 21.51
C ALA A 129 9.08 0.70 22.73
N ARG A 130 10.40 0.58 22.95
CA ARG A 130 10.95 -0.10 24.13
C ARG A 130 10.54 0.58 25.43
N GLU A 131 10.63 1.90 25.48
CA GLU A 131 10.31 2.68 26.66
C GLU A 131 8.82 2.60 26.99
N ASP A 132 7.94 2.74 25.99
CA ASP A 132 6.49 2.54 26.13
C ASP A 132 6.16 1.13 26.69
N CYS A 133 6.85 0.10 26.19
CA CYS A 133 6.70 -1.26 26.68
C CYS A 133 7.15 -1.42 28.16
N ARG A 134 8.23 -0.74 28.56
CA ARG A 134 8.72 -0.74 29.95
C ARG A 134 7.80 0.04 30.88
N GLN A 135 7.25 1.16 30.44
CA GLN A 135 6.28 1.94 31.20
C GLN A 135 5.01 1.14 31.49
N LYS A 136 4.63 0.24 30.57
CA LYS A 136 3.53 -0.72 30.75
C LYS A 136 3.88 -1.91 31.65
N GLY A 137 5.08 -1.96 32.24
CA GLY A 137 5.51 -3.00 33.19
C GLY A 137 6.25 -4.18 32.54
N GLY A 138 6.57 -4.10 31.25
CA GLY A 138 7.36 -5.11 30.55
C GLY A 138 8.87 -4.94 30.78
N SER A 139 9.63 -6.02 30.64
CA SER A 139 11.10 -5.98 30.63
C SER A 139 11.66 -5.54 29.27
N CYS A 140 10.96 -5.88 28.20
CA CYS A 140 11.09 -5.38 26.82
C CYS A 140 12.54 -5.16 26.37
N GLY A 141 13.36 -6.23 26.39
CA GLY A 141 14.78 -6.16 26.09
C GLY A 141 15.10 -6.05 24.60
N SER A 142 15.17 -7.20 23.91
CA SER A 142 15.74 -7.34 22.57
C SER A 142 14.72 -7.57 21.45
N MET A 143 13.52 -8.04 21.77
CA MET A 143 12.52 -8.38 20.74
C MET A 143 11.84 -7.12 20.22
N MET A 144 12.25 -6.70 19.02
CA MET A 144 11.83 -5.46 18.38
C MET A 144 11.45 -5.74 16.94
N PHE A 145 10.24 -5.37 16.55
CA PHE A 145 9.77 -5.32 15.18
C PHE A 145 9.81 -3.87 14.71
N ALA A 146 10.32 -3.56 13.52
CA ALA A 146 10.37 -2.20 13.00
C ALA A 146 9.97 -2.20 11.54
N TYR A 147 9.28 -1.15 11.13
CA TYR A 147 8.65 -1.03 9.81
C TYR A 147 8.86 0.39 9.26
N LEU A 148 9.00 0.53 7.94
CA LEU A 148 9.42 1.77 7.26
C LEU A 148 8.44 2.14 6.15
N ASP A 149 7.85 3.33 6.24
CA ASP A 149 6.91 3.87 5.25
C ASP A 149 5.78 2.88 4.88
N GLU A 150 5.32 2.13 5.87
CA GLU A 150 4.37 1.05 5.68
C GLU A 150 3.48 0.89 6.94
N CYS A 151 2.55 -0.04 6.86
CA CYS A 151 1.68 -0.45 7.94
C CYS A 151 2.24 -1.67 8.67
N ALA A 152 1.97 -1.75 9.96
CA ALA A 152 2.27 -2.93 10.78
C ALA A 152 1.03 -3.37 11.54
N VAL A 153 0.87 -4.68 11.68
CA VAL A 153 -0.22 -5.31 12.41
C VAL A 153 0.34 -6.33 13.39
N VAL A 154 -0.26 -6.39 14.57
CA VAL A 154 -0.09 -7.49 15.52
C VAL A 154 -1.39 -8.27 15.60
N VAL A 155 -1.31 -9.58 15.38
CA VAL A 155 -2.41 -10.52 15.61
C VAL A 155 -2.05 -11.41 16.80
N ALA A 156 -3.00 -11.59 17.70
CA ALA A 156 -2.87 -12.47 18.85
C ALA A 156 -3.96 -13.55 18.80
N GLY A 157 -3.58 -14.78 19.16
CA GLY A 157 -4.50 -15.90 19.36
C GLY A 157 -4.39 -16.46 20.78
N ASN A 158 -5.10 -17.56 21.06
CA ASN A 158 -5.13 -18.19 22.38
C ASN A 158 -3.79 -18.78 22.85
N ASN A 159 -2.81 -18.97 21.96
CA ASN A 159 -1.50 -19.54 22.27
C ASN A 159 -0.48 -18.55 22.88
N GLN A 160 -0.93 -17.34 23.25
CA GLN A 160 -0.11 -16.24 23.81
C GLN A 160 1.07 -15.77 22.94
N LYS A 161 1.14 -16.19 21.68
CA LYS A 161 2.16 -15.73 20.73
C LYS A 161 1.58 -14.65 19.83
N ASN A 162 2.21 -13.49 19.82
CA ASN A 162 1.91 -12.45 18.86
C ASN A 162 2.58 -12.74 17.51
N ILE A 163 1.82 -12.59 16.43
CA ILE A 163 2.31 -12.56 15.05
C ILE A 163 2.36 -11.09 14.63
N MET A 164 3.52 -10.65 14.14
CA MET A 164 3.73 -9.28 13.68
C MET A 164 4.07 -9.30 12.20
N GLU A 165 3.34 -8.55 11.39
CA GLU A 165 3.61 -8.41 9.96
C GLU A 165 3.52 -6.94 9.55
N SER A 166 4.25 -6.58 8.49
CA SER A 166 4.15 -5.28 7.85
C SER A 166 3.89 -5.41 6.36
N ALA A 167 3.25 -4.38 5.82
CA ALA A 167 2.95 -4.26 4.40
C ALA A 167 2.59 -2.81 4.07
N SER A 168 2.54 -2.47 2.78
CA SER A 168 2.08 -1.16 2.32
C SER A 168 0.65 -0.81 2.73
N ASP A 169 -0.16 -1.80 3.11
CA ASP A 169 -1.55 -1.67 3.49
C ASP A 169 -1.90 -2.54 4.72
N ILE A 170 -2.85 -2.09 5.54
CA ILE A 170 -3.26 -2.78 6.77
C ILE A 170 -3.88 -4.14 6.45
N ASP A 171 -4.72 -4.25 5.43
CA ASP A 171 -5.43 -5.50 5.13
C ASP A 171 -4.47 -6.58 4.64
N PHE A 172 -3.45 -6.19 3.87
CA PHE A 172 -2.42 -7.15 3.43
C PHE A 172 -1.58 -7.65 4.62
N ALA A 173 -1.14 -6.74 5.50
CA ALA A 173 -0.41 -7.11 6.72
C ALA A 173 -1.28 -7.98 7.65
N PHE A 174 -2.55 -7.61 7.83
CA PHE A 174 -3.50 -8.33 8.66
C PHE A 174 -3.78 -9.73 8.13
N ASN A 175 -4.10 -9.89 6.84
CA ASN A 175 -4.39 -11.20 6.27
C ASN A 175 -3.17 -12.14 6.36
N THR A 176 -1.97 -11.59 6.13
CA THR A 176 -0.72 -12.35 6.32
C THR A 176 -0.54 -12.80 7.77
N ALA A 177 -0.70 -11.89 8.73
CA ALA A 177 -0.56 -12.18 10.15
C ALA A 177 -1.65 -13.16 10.64
N LEU A 178 -2.88 -13.00 10.15
CA LEU A 178 -4.03 -13.83 10.49
C LEU A 178 -3.83 -15.27 10.02
N ASN A 179 -3.36 -15.47 8.79
CA ASN A 179 -3.08 -16.79 8.23
C ASN A 179 -1.97 -17.50 9.03
N LYS A 180 -0.90 -16.77 9.37
CA LYS A 180 0.17 -17.28 10.24
C LYS A 180 -0.31 -17.63 11.64
N CYS A 181 -1.21 -16.84 12.22
CA CYS A 181 -1.81 -17.12 13.53
C CYS A 181 -2.67 -18.39 13.48
N LYS A 182 -3.57 -18.50 12.49
CA LYS A 182 -4.50 -19.63 12.34
C LYS A 182 -3.79 -20.97 12.09
N ALA A 183 -2.54 -20.97 11.64
CA ALA A 183 -1.74 -22.18 11.50
C ALA A 183 -1.35 -22.83 12.84
N GLY A 184 -1.46 -22.12 13.97
CA GLY A 184 -1.04 -22.63 15.28
C GLY A 184 -1.81 -22.09 16.48
N ALA A 185 -2.95 -21.43 16.27
CA ALA A 185 -3.81 -20.88 17.32
C ALA A 185 -5.27 -20.78 16.85
N THR A 186 -6.18 -20.67 17.81
CA THR A 186 -7.57 -20.26 17.57
C THR A 186 -7.80 -18.83 18.10
N ASP A 187 -8.98 -18.28 17.82
CA ASP A 187 -9.40 -16.94 18.27
C ASP A 187 -8.42 -15.82 17.88
N CYS A 188 -7.79 -15.99 16.71
CA CYS A 188 -6.89 -15.02 16.13
C CYS A 188 -7.63 -13.71 15.82
N ARG A 189 -7.21 -12.63 16.48
CA ARG A 189 -7.76 -11.29 16.31
C ARG A 189 -6.66 -10.26 16.23
N ILE A 190 -6.97 -9.15 15.56
CA ILE A 190 -6.10 -7.99 15.55
C ILE A 190 -5.95 -7.46 16.99
N TYR A 191 -4.71 -7.24 17.41
CA TYR A 191 -4.36 -6.64 18.69
C TYR A 191 -3.87 -5.20 18.52
N TYR A 192 -3.16 -4.93 17.42
CA TYR A 192 -2.66 -3.61 17.09
C TYR A 192 -2.57 -3.45 15.57
N SER A 193 -2.85 -2.26 15.07
CA SER A 193 -2.47 -1.83 13.72
C SER A 193 -2.13 -0.36 13.68
N ASN A 194 -1.14 -0.01 12.86
CA ASN A 194 -0.80 1.38 12.60
C ASN A 194 0.04 1.50 11.33
N CYS A 195 0.01 2.66 10.67
CA CYS A 195 0.86 2.97 9.54
C CYS A 195 1.73 4.18 9.83
N THR A 196 2.96 4.14 9.33
CA THR A 196 3.84 5.30 9.29
C THR A 196 3.92 5.80 7.85
N LYS A 197 3.78 7.11 7.63
CA LYS A 197 3.83 7.72 6.30
C LYS A 197 5.01 8.70 6.21
N PRO A 198 5.70 8.78 5.05
CA PRO A 198 6.72 9.78 4.83
C PRO A 198 6.23 11.19 5.18
N LYS A 199 7.14 12.03 5.71
CA LYS A 199 6.86 13.43 6.03
C LYS A 199 7.59 14.34 5.05
N PHE A 200 6.88 15.28 4.44
CA PHE A 200 7.51 16.30 3.62
C PHE A 200 8.22 17.32 4.51
N ILE A 201 9.49 17.60 4.20
CA ILE A 201 10.32 18.57 4.91
C ILE A 201 10.61 19.72 3.95
N GLU A 202 10.14 20.91 4.28
CA GLU A 202 10.47 22.12 3.54
C GLU A 202 11.95 22.47 3.70
N SER A 203 12.62 22.78 2.59
CA SER A 203 13.95 23.36 2.59
C SER A 203 13.83 24.87 2.74
N LYS A 204 14.50 25.40 3.77
CA LYS A 204 14.66 26.85 3.97
C LYS A 204 15.54 27.48 2.90
#